data_AF-A0A9E1AF11-F1
#
_entry.id   AF-A0A9E1AF11-F1
#
_cell.length_a   1.000
_cell.length_b   1.000
_cell.length_c   1.000
_cell.angle_alpha   90.00
_cell.angle_beta   90.00
_cell.angle_gamma   90.00
#
_symmetry.space_group_name_H-M   'P 1'
#
loop_
_entity.id
_entity.type
_entity.pdbx_description
1 polymer ?
#
loop_
_entity_poly.entity_id
_entity_poly.type
_entity_poly.pdbx_seq_one_letter_code
_entity_poly.pdbx_strand_id
1 'polypeptide(L)'
;MRNIKRIALLLSLVLLASMTGCARKSRRPALPAAPLQASLTAESADTGETASTDEMAPMMKSAAVSASRAVVMEEPVETLLEQFAEPLENEGALYQDYVQAHRSAYVKLRQRPEEVLPLILPELLSDRKALECYSDDTSRTTLLYCLFKDILQGEPFSWDGDSYRYLSEMLAEFIQFVSEHELEDSGWFDENAPLTGLCAASMKTKPSLRLNMTACEGMSNAQALTNAKQVFAAALEGRDAESYGFDAWPDGVEQDFDFTADWTLSQTEDGAVTLTAADPDTRQTVSLRYVPNGAERESILCGYGTLVWTNADGETVELLSENAHLTGQGAVSFDVPVQDGEFVLENGVETGMDYNTVLLLIGEPNQVWSDTMAGVGMEAGGVMYVYHYDDQLVWRLRGINFRFAEDTSTGVTSTLPAAREIALGDTMQSVLDKLPDGDKTLKKWAWQEVYTDESGACANLQFVADSYYVLDIVSPGGHVLSITFARIDQTVKWMDLY
;
A
#
# COMPACT_ATOMS: atom_id res chain seq x y z
N MET A 1 -1.27 33.69 7.20
CA MET A 1 -2.68 34.02 7.51
C MET A 1 -3.66 33.96 6.32
N ARG A 2 -3.36 34.50 5.12
CA ARG A 2 -4.31 34.48 3.98
C ARG A 2 -4.32 33.16 3.17
N ASN A 3 -3.28 32.33 3.33
CA ASN A 3 -3.14 31.04 2.63
C ASN A 3 -3.81 29.86 3.37
N ILE A 4 -3.83 29.87 4.71
CA ILE A 4 -4.48 28.81 5.52
C ILE A 4 -6.00 28.79 5.30
N LYS A 5 -6.64 29.97 5.24
CA LYS A 5 -8.06 30.09 4.88
C LYS A 5 -8.39 29.64 3.46
N ARG A 6 -7.43 29.63 2.54
CA ARG A 6 -7.62 29.12 1.17
C ARG A 6 -7.46 27.61 1.10
N ILE A 7 -6.55 27.04 1.90
CA ILE A 7 -6.33 25.59 2.00
C ILE A 7 -7.54 24.91 2.64
N ALA A 8 -8.06 25.44 3.74
CA ALA A 8 -9.27 24.91 4.40
C ALA A 8 -10.52 24.99 3.48
N LEU A 9 -10.66 26.08 2.70
CA LEU A 9 -11.75 26.24 1.74
C LEU A 9 -11.60 25.34 0.50
N LEU A 10 -10.36 25.05 0.08
CA LEU A 10 -10.07 24.12 -1.02
C LEU A 10 -10.31 22.67 -0.60
N LEU A 11 -9.94 22.28 0.62
CA LEU A 11 -10.22 20.94 1.19
C LEU A 11 -11.73 20.68 1.28
N SER A 12 -12.50 21.65 1.76
CA SER A 12 -13.97 21.52 1.83
C SER A 12 -14.64 21.51 0.46
N LEU A 13 -14.09 22.19 -0.56
CA LEU A 13 -14.59 22.11 -1.95
C LEU A 13 -14.23 20.78 -2.64
N VAL A 14 -13.07 20.21 -2.34
CA VAL A 14 -12.66 18.89 -2.84
C VAL A 14 -13.52 17.77 -2.23
N LEU A 15 -13.84 17.86 -0.93
CA LEU A 15 -14.78 16.96 -0.23
C LEU A 15 -16.23 17.03 -0.78
N LEU A 16 -16.67 18.20 -1.27
CA LEU A 16 -17.99 18.36 -1.91
C LEU A 16 -18.06 17.79 -3.34
N ALA A 17 -16.93 17.79 -4.06
CA ALA A 17 -16.84 17.25 -5.41
C ALA A 17 -16.78 15.72 -5.43
N SER A 18 -16.14 15.09 -4.44
CA SER A 18 -16.13 13.63 -4.27
C SER A 18 -17.49 13.06 -3.87
N MET A 19 -18.33 13.83 -3.17
CA MET A 19 -19.66 13.37 -2.71
C MET A 19 -20.83 13.61 -3.68
N THR A 20 -20.64 14.31 -4.82
CA THR A 20 -21.73 14.62 -5.77
C THR A 20 -21.69 13.82 -7.09
N GLY A 21 -20.86 12.79 -7.16
CA GLY A 21 -20.72 11.89 -8.31
C GLY A 21 -21.82 10.84 -8.52
N CYS A 22 -23.04 11.01 -7.98
CA CYS A 22 -24.14 10.06 -8.19
C CYS A 22 -25.44 10.76 -8.64
N ALA A 23 -25.45 11.33 -9.86
CA ALA A 23 -26.66 11.42 -10.70
C ALA A 23 -26.36 12.04 -12.08
N ARG A 24 -26.01 11.23 -13.08
CA ARG A 24 -26.26 11.58 -14.48
C ARG A 24 -26.89 10.44 -15.26
N LYS A 25 -28.11 10.71 -15.73
CA LYS A 25 -28.95 9.84 -16.56
C LYS A 25 -28.24 9.47 -17.86
N SER A 26 -28.26 8.16 -18.14
CA SER A 26 -28.14 7.50 -19.45
C SER A 26 -28.48 8.39 -20.64
N ARG A 27 -27.48 8.60 -21.51
CA ARG A 27 -27.63 8.72 -22.97
C ARG A 27 -26.37 8.16 -23.64
N ARG A 28 -26.42 6.89 -24.03
CA ARG A 28 -25.49 6.34 -25.04
C ARG A 28 -25.70 7.08 -26.37
N PRO A 29 -24.64 7.52 -27.08
CA PRO A 29 -24.67 7.59 -28.53
C PRO A 29 -24.55 6.15 -29.06
N ALA A 30 -25.51 5.74 -29.89
CA ALA A 30 -25.44 4.49 -30.64
C ALA A 30 -24.51 4.65 -31.85
N LEU A 31 -23.73 3.59 -32.18
CA LEU A 31 -23.32 3.11 -33.52
C LEU A 31 -22.06 2.22 -33.43
N PRO A 32 -21.79 1.33 -34.41
CA PRO A 32 -22.60 0.21 -34.89
C PRO A 32 -21.93 -1.15 -34.63
N ALA A 33 -22.73 -2.22 -34.66
CA ALA A 33 -22.26 -3.60 -34.63
C ALA A 33 -21.70 -4.05 -35.99
N ALA A 34 -20.52 -4.68 -35.99
CA ALA A 34 -20.15 -5.76 -36.92
C ALA A 34 -18.87 -6.47 -36.41
N PRO A 35 -18.81 -7.82 -36.42
CA PRO A 35 -17.60 -8.58 -36.11
C PRO A 35 -16.77 -8.81 -37.37
N LEU A 36 -15.44 -8.72 -37.26
CA LEU A 36 -14.52 -9.26 -38.28
C LEU A 36 -13.70 -10.39 -37.65
N GLN A 37 -14.21 -11.60 -37.82
CA GLN A 37 -13.40 -12.81 -37.82
C GLN A 37 -12.61 -12.86 -39.13
N ALA A 38 -11.30 -13.08 -39.05
CA ALA A 38 -10.46 -13.61 -40.12
C ALA A 38 -9.44 -14.53 -39.45
N SER A 39 -9.76 -15.83 -39.31
CA SER A 39 -9.30 -16.90 -40.20
C SER A 39 -7.77 -17.08 -40.24
N LEU A 40 -7.25 -17.94 -39.36
CA LEU A 40 -6.05 -18.71 -39.66
C LEU A 40 -6.44 -20.18 -39.71
N THR A 41 -6.38 -20.71 -40.92
CA THR A 41 -6.54 -22.11 -41.30
C THR A 41 -5.46 -22.97 -40.66
N ALA A 42 -5.87 -23.91 -39.82
CA ALA A 42 -5.06 -25.08 -39.47
C ALA A 42 -5.29 -26.15 -40.56
N GLU A 43 -4.25 -26.45 -41.34
CA GLU A 43 -4.24 -27.59 -42.24
C GLU A 43 -3.57 -28.79 -41.55
N SER A 44 -4.28 -29.91 -41.66
CA SER A 44 -4.18 -31.18 -40.98
C SER A 44 -2.91 -32.00 -41.23
N ALA A 45 -2.58 -32.87 -40.27
CA ALA A 45 -2.43 -34.30 -40.57
C ALA A 45 -2.75 -35.14 -39.32
N ASP A 46 -3.98 -35.63 -39.28
CA ASP A 46 -4.44 -36.74 -38.47
C ASP A 46 -3.96 -38.06 -39.09
N THR A 47 -3.43 -38.97 -38.27
CA THR A 47 -3.77 -40.39 -38.37
C THR A 47 -3.58 -41.04 -36.99
N GLY A 48 -4.71 -41.27 -36.30
CA GLY A 48 -5.18 -42.65 -36.08
C GLY A 48 -4.83 -43.35 -34.76
N GLU A 49 -5.90 -43.51 -33.96
CA GLU A 49 -6.30 -44.69 -33.16
C GLU A 49 -5.65 -45.03 -31.79
N THR A 50 -6.39 -44.65 -30.75
CA THR A 50 -6.89 -45.46 -29.61
C THR A 50 -6.02 -46.58 -29.01
N ALA A 51 -5.69 -46.47 -27.72
CA ALA A 51 -6.27 -47.30 -26.64
C ALA A 51 -5.58 -47.02 -25.29
N SER A 52 -6.39 -46.96 -24.23
CA SER A 52 -5.95 -46.98 -22.83
C SER A 52 -5.54 -48.41 -22.43
N THR A 53 -4.48 -48.58 -21.65
CA THR A 53 -4.45 -49.31 -20.36
C THR A 53 -3.01 -49.43 -19.83
N ASP A 54 -2.88 -49.14 -18.54
CA ASP A 54 -2.05 -49.79 -17.51
C ASP A 54 -0.54 -50.08 -17.67
N GLU A 55 0.14 -49.65 -16.61
CA GLU A 55 1.21 -50.33 -15.88
C GLU A 55 2.61 -50.54 -16.47
N MET A 56 3.57 -50.15 -15.60
CA MET A 56 4.88 -50.76 -15.37
C MET A 56 6.05 -50.29 -16.25
N ALA A 57 6.94 -49.53 -15.61
CA ALA A 57 8.35 -49.41 -15.96
C ALA A 57 9.01 -50.80 -16.10
N PRO A 58 10.07 -50.91 -16.91
CA PRO A 58 11.37 -51.00 -16.25
C PRO A 58 12.53 -50.28 -16.96
N MET A 59 13.53 -49.98 -16.14
CA MET A 59 14.87 -49.50 -16.43
C MET A 59 15.52 -50.15 -17.67
N MET A 60 16.17 -49.33 -18.51
CA MET A 60 17.41 -49.72 -19.17
C MET A 60 18.44 -48.59 -19.11
N LYS A 61 19.60 -48.95 -18.57
CA LYS A 61 20.88 -48.22 -18.65
C LYS A 61 21.36 -48.19 -20.12
N SER A 62 21.73 -47.02 -20.60
CA SER A 62 22.70 -46.84 -21.70
C SER A 62 23.49 -45.57 -21.40
N ALA A 63 24.74 -45.74 -20.94
CA ALA A 63 25.94 -45.66 -21.76
C ALA A 63 26.28 -44.19 -22.09
N ALA A 64 27.31 -43.70 -21.40
CA ALA A 64 27.92 -42.39 -21.58
C ALA A 64 28.29 -42.17 -23.06
N VAL A 65 27.62 -41.20 -23.68
CA VAL A 65 28.12 -40.51 -24.86
C VAL A 65 28.51 -39.12 -24.38
N SER A 66 29.82 -38.91 -24.22
CA SER A 66 30.41 -37.58 -24.08
C SER A 66 30.12 -36.79 -25.35
N ALA A 67 28.99 -36.08 -25.37
CA ALA A 67 28.83 -34.92 -26.22
C ALA A 67 29.48 -33.76 -25.47
N SER A 68 30.66 -33.34 -25.93
CA SER A 68 31.21 -32.03 -25.61
C SER A 68 30.22 -30.99 -26.12
N ARG A 69 29.23 -30.64 -25.29
CA ARG A 69 28.29 -29.55 -25.53
C ARG A 69 29.14 -28.30 -25.54
N ALA A 70 29.36 -27.73 -26.72
CA ALA A 70 29.76 -26.35 -26.82
C ALA A 70 28.76 -25.57 -25.97
N VAL A 71 29.26 -24.90 -24.93
CA VAL A 71 28.47 -23.94 -24.17
C VAL A 71 28.13 -22.85 -25.18
N VAL A 72 26.95 -22.95 -25.80
CA VAL A 72 26.37 -21.82 -26.53
C VAL A 72 26.16 -20.79 -25.43
N MET A 73 27.01 -19.77 -25.40
CA MET A 73 26.78 -18.64 -24.52
C MET A 73 25.48 -18.01 -24.99
N GLU A 74 24.44 -18.18 -24.18
CA GLU A 74 23.16 -17.51 -24.44
C GLU A 74 23.39 -16.01 -24.39
N GLU A 75 22.68 -15.30 -25.27
CA GLU A 75 22.76 -13.84 -25.36
C GLU A 75 22.28 -13.19 -24.05
N PRO A 76 22.96 -12.17 -23.52
CA PRO A 76 22.56 -11.51 -22.27
C PRO A 76 21.14 -10.92 -22.37
N VAL A 77 20.37 -10.94 -21.26
CA VAL A 77 18.98 -10.44 -21.25
C VAL A 77 18.93 -8.94 -21.54
N GLU A 78 19.90 -8.19 -21.05
CA GLU A 78 20.04 -6.75 -21.26
C GLU A 78 20.13 -6.43 -22.77
N THR A 79 20.96 -7.18 -23.49
CA THR A 79 21.09 -7.04 -24.95
C THR A 79 19.79 -7.40 -25.68
N LEU A 80 19.09 -8.44 -25.21
CA LEU A 80 17.78 -8.82 -25.77
C LEU A 80 16.71 -7.74 -25.50
N LEU A 81 16.72 -7.10 -24.34
CA LEU A 81 15.81 -5.99 -24.00
C LEU A 81 16.10 -4.76 -24.86
N GLU A 82 17.38 -4.43 -25.09
CA GLU A 82 17.78 -3.35 -26.00
C GLU A 82 17.32 -3.61 -27.44
N GLN A 83 17.50 -4.84 -27.93
CA GLN A 83 17.01 -5.25 -29.27
C GLN A 83 15.49 -5.14 -29.35
N PHE A 84 14.77 -5.63 -28.34
CA PHE A 84 13.30 -5.60 -28.34
C PHE A 84 12.74 -4.17 -28.31
N ALA A 85 13.40 -3.27 -27.59
CA ALA A 85 13.01 -1.86 -27.47
C ALA A 85 13.62 -0.97 -28.57
N GLU A 86 14.31 -1.54 -29.57
CA GLU A 86 14.91 -0.77 -30.65
C GLU A 86 13.81 -0.09 -31.48
N PRO A 87 13.84 1.25 -31.63
CA PRO A 87 12.78 1.99 -32.33
C PRO A 87 12.57 1.48 -33.75
N LEU A 88 11.30 1.30 -34.12
CA LEU A 88 10.94 0.99 -35.50
C LEU A 88 10.90 2.26 -36.35
N GLU A 89 11.15 2.12 -37.66
CA GLU A 89 11.08 3.24 -38.62
C GLU A 89 9.69 3.90 -38.66
N ASN A 90 8.64 3.17 -38.29
CA ASN A 90 7.29 3.68 -38.20
C ASN A 90 7.05 4.30 -36.81
N GLU A 91 6.99 5.63 -36.74
CA GLU A 91 6.71 6.38 -35.51
C GLU A 91 5.32 6.09 -34.89
N GLY A 92 4.41 5.43 -35.63
CA GLY A 92 3.11 4.97 -35.14
C GLY A 92 3.01 3.45 -34.95
N ALA A 93 4.14 2.74 -34.87
CA ALA A 93 4.17 1.30 -34.65
C ALA A 93 3.57 0.93 -33.28
N LEU A 94 2.75 -0.12 -33.24
CA LEU A 94 2.15 -0.62 -32.02
C LEU A 94 3.00 -1.76 -31.43
N TYR A 95 2.75 -2.14 -30.19
CA TYR A 95 3.43 -3.27 -29.51
C TYR A 95 3.55 -4.54 -30.39
N GLN A 96 2.49 -4.91 -31.13
CA GLN A 96 2.50 -6.08 -32.00
C GLN A 96 3.50 -5.98 -33.17
N ASP A 97 3.78 -4.76 -33.64
CA ASP A 97 4.78 -4.52 -34.68
C ASP A 97 6.19 -4.78 -34.12
N TYR A 98 6.45 -4.39 -32.87
CA TYR A 98 7.71 -4.70 -32.16
C TYR A 98 7.87 -6.20 -31.90
N VAL A 99 6.81 -6.89 -31.46
CA VAL A 99 6.81 -8.36 -31.29
C VAL A 99 7.15 -9.07 -32.60
N GLN A 100 6.67 -8.56 -33.74
CA GLN A 100 6.93 -9.16 -35.04
C GLN A 100 8.32 -8.82 -35.59
N ALA A 101 8.75 -7.55 -35.48
CA ALA A 101 10.04 -7.08 -35.98
C ALA A 101 11.21 -7.68 -35.17
N HIS A 102 11.06 -7.72 -33.84
CA HIS A 102 12.07 -8.18 -32.89
C HIS A 102 11.75 -9.56 -32.30
N ARG A 103 11.06 -10.40 -33.10
CA ARG A 103 10.51 -11.69 -32.65
C ARG A 103 11.52 -12.61 -31.99
N SER A 104 12.76 -12.65 -32.50
CA SER A 104 13.79 -13.49 -31.91
C SER A 104 14.17 -13.05 -30.50
N ALA A 105 14.22 -11.74 -30.23
CA ALA A 105 14.51 -11.21 -28.90
C ALA A 105 13.30 -11.45 -27.98
N TYR A 106 12.10 -11.10 -28.44
CA TYR A 106 10.84 -11.30 -27.71
C TYR A 106 10.67 -12.75 -27.20
N VAL A 107 10.85 -13.75 -28.07
CA VAL A 107 10.70 -15.17 -27.68
C VAL A 107 11.72 -15.58 -26.62
N LYS A 108 12.99 -15.14 -26.75
CA LYS A 108 14.04 -15.46 -25.77
C LYS A 108 13.77 -14.79 -24.41
N LEU A 109 13.30 -13.54 -24.42
CA LEU A 109 12.92 -12.82 -23.21
C LEU A 109 11.81 -13.56 -22.45
N ARG A 110 10.75 -14.00 -23.15
CA ARG A 110 9.65 -14.76 -22.53
C ARG A 110 10.05 -16.11 -21.96
N GLN A 111 11.15 -16.70 -22.44
CA GLN A 111 11.67 -17.96 -21.92
C GLN A 111 12.49 -17.79 -20.64
N ARG A 112 12.83 -16.54 -20.26
CA ARG A 112 13.73 -16.21 -19.14
C ARG A 112 13.11 -15.18 -18.19
N PRO A 113 11.87 -15.40 -17.70
CA PRO A 113 11.15 -14.43 -16.89
C PRO A 113 11.91 -14.03 -15.61
N GLU A 114 12.55 -15.00 -14.95
CA GLU A 114 13.38 -14.80 -13.75
C GLU A 114 14.53 -13.80 -13.94
N GLU A 115 15.08 -13.72 -15.15
CA GLU A 115 16.19 -12.80 -15.48
C GLU A 115 15.66 -11.48 -16.03
N VAL A 116 14.49 -11.48 -16.67
CA VAL A 116 13.86 -10.28 -17.26
C VAL A 116 13.22 -9.40 -16.21
N LEU A 117 12.44 -9.99 -15.29
CA LEU A 117 11.63 -9.25 -14.30
C LEU A 117 12.48 -8.32 -13.42
N PRO A 118 13.65 -8.74 -12.89
CA PRO A 118 14.51 -7.85 -12.08
C PRO A 118 15.09 -6.66 -12.85
N LEU A 119 15.14 -6.71 -14.18
CA LEU A 119 15.64 -5.62 -15.02
C LEU A 119 14.54 -4.64 -15.39
N ILE A 120 13.34 -5.12 -15.69
CA ILE A 120 12.24 -4.27 -16.17
C ILE A 120 11.42 -3.64 -15.05
N LEU A 121 11.26 -4.32 -13.90
CA LEU A 121 10.46 -3.80 -12.79
C LEU A 121 11.02 -2.50 -12.20
N PRO A 122 12.34 -2.35 -11.95
CA PRO A 122 12.88 -1.08 -11.48
C PRO A 122 12.61 0.07 -12.45
N GLU A 123 12.73 -0.19 -13.76
CA GLU A 123 12.44 0.80 -14.80
C GLU A 123 10.95 1.20 -14.77
N LEU A 124 10.04 0.21 -14.72
CA LEU A 124 8.60 0.44 -14.67
C LEU A 124 8.17 1.17 -13.39
N LEU A 125 8.80 0.89 -12.25
CA LEU A 125 8.44 1.45 -10.94
C LEU A 125 9.20 2.75 -10.59
N SER A 126 10.06 3.24 -11.49
CA SER A 126 10.85 4.46 -11.28
C SER A 126 10.05 5.75 -11.44
N ASP A 127 8.96 5.74 -12.23
CA ASP A 127 8.10 6.92 -12.44
C ASP A 127 6.62 6.55 -12.45
N ARG A 128 5.93 6.80 -11.33
CA ARG A 128 4.48 6.58 -11.19
C ARG A 128 3.65 7.43 -12.14
N LYS A 129 4.10 8.63 -12.52
CA LYS A 129 3.36 9.45 -13.50
C LYS A 129 3.49 8.87 -14.91
N ALA A 130 4.64 8.28 -15.25
CA ALA A 130 4.80 7.53 -16.49
C ALA A 130 3.90 6.29 -16.50
N LEU A 131 3.71 5.62 -15.35
CA LEU A 131 2.74 4.53 -15.19
C LEU A 131 1.26 4.97 -15.35
N GLU A 132 0.93 6.23 -15.09
CA GLU A 132 -0.44 6.77 -15.24
C GLU A 132 -0.71 7.32 -16.66
N CYS A 133 0.34 7.45 -17.50
CA CYS A 133 0.30 8.11 -18.82
C CYS A 133 0.42 7.14 -20.00
N TYR A 134 0.02 5.87 -19.87
CA TYR A 134 0.01 4.86 -20.95
C TYR A 134 -1.01 5.17 -22.06
N SER A 135 -0.79 6.27 -22.77
CA SER A 135 -1.56 6.69 -23.95
C SER A 135 -0.72 6.73 -25.23
N ASP A 136 0.58 6.43 -25.16
CA ASP A 136 1.40 6.17 -26.34
C ASP A 136 1.79 4.67 -26.40
N ASP A 137 1.52 4.04 -27.54
CA ASP A 137 1.84 2.63 -27.78
C ASP A 137 3.29 2.42 -28.26
N THR A 138 4.11 3.48 -28.19
CA THR A 138 5.43 3.56 -28.83
C THR A 138 6.57 3.83 -27.84
N SER A 139 6.30 4.26 -26.60
CA SER A 139 7.36 4.43 -25.61
C SER A 139 7.94 3.10 -25.14
N ARG A 140 9.23 3.12 -24.81
CA ARG A 140 9.94 1.99 -24.20
C ARG A 140 9.19 1.45 -22.98
N THR A 141 8.69 2.34 -22.12
CA THR A 141 7.90 1.97 -20.93
C THR A 141 6.67 1.16 -21.29
N THR A 142 5.90 1.56 -22.30
CA THR A 142 4.74 0.78 -22.80
C THR A 142 5.16 -0.58 -23.33
N LEU A 143 6.25 -0.66 -24.10
CA LEU A 143 6.76 -1.95 -24.61
C LEU A 143 7.18 -2.91 -23.48
N LEU A 144 7.89 -2.40 -22.48
CA LEU A 144 8.31 -3.19 -21.32
C LEU A 144 7.12 -3.64 -20.48
N TYR A 145 6.11 -2.79 -20.30
CA TYR A 145 4.88 -3.13 -19.60
C TYR A 145 4.07 -4.22 -20.33
N CYS A 146 3.94 -4.13 -21.66
CA CYS A 146 3.28 -5.18 -22.44
C CYS A 146 4.07 -6.49 -22.43
N LEU A 147 5.41 -6.45 -22.51
CA LEU A 147 6.26 -7.63 -22.33
C LEU A 147 6.08 -8.26 -20.94
N PHE A 148 6.04 -7.43 -19.89
CA PHE A 148 5.75 -7.86 -18.52
C PHE A 148 4.40 -8.58 -18.44
N LYS A 149 3.32 -8.01 -19.01
CA LYS A 149 2.01 -8.68 -19.07
C LYS A 149 2.08 -10.03 -19.79
N ASP A 150 2.79 -10.11 -20.92
CA ASP A 150 2.95 -11.35 -21.69
C ASP A 150 3.78 -12.43 -20.96
N ILE A 151 4.72 -12.01 -20.12
CA ILE A 151 5.50 -12.90 -19.25
C ILE A 151 4.60 -13.52 -18.17
N LEU A 152 3.71 -12.71 -17.58
CA LEU A 152 2.83 -13.16 -16.51
C LEU A 152 1.59 -13.95 -16.99
N GLN A 153 1.40 -14.10 -18.30
CA GLN A 153 0.32 -14.93 -18.86
C GLN A 153 0.48 -16.39 -18.44
N GLY A 154 -0.36 -16.86 -17.51
CA GLY A 154 -0.37 -18.23 -17.01
C GLY A 154 0.10 -18.41 -15.58
N GLU A 155 0.52 -17.34 -14.89
CA GLU A 155 0.76 -17.37 -13.45
C GLU A 155 -0.54 -17.62 -12.66
N PRO A 156 -0.51 -18.19 -11.44
CA PRO A 156 -1.70 -18.44 -10.63
C PRO A 156 -2.52 -17.17 -10.35
N PHE A 157 -1.83 -16.04 -10.30
CA PHE A 157 -2.37 -14.68 -10.14
C PHE A 157 -2.52 -13.94 -11.48
N SER A 158 -2.52 -14.65 -12.62
CA SER A 158 -2.71 -14.02 -13.93
C SER A 158 -4.16 -13.62 -14.15
N TRP A 159 -4.38 -12.33 -14.39
CA TRP A 159 -5.70 -11.72 -14.54
C TRP A 159 -6.10 -11.61 -16.02
N ASP A 160 -7.40 -11.73 -16.32
CA ASP A 160 -7.93 -11.70 -17.70
C ASP A 160 -7.34 -10.52 -18.52
N GLY A 161 -6.75 -10.87 -19.66
CA GLY A 161 -5.82 -10.02 -20.42
C GLY A 161 -6.40 -8.72 -21.00
N ASP A 162 -7.72 -8.52 -20.91
CA ASP A 162 -8.46 -7.44 -21.58
C ASP A 162 -8.54 -6.12 -20.79
N SER A 163 -8.04 -6.07 -19.55
CA SER A 163 -8.02 -4.83 -18.78
C SER A 163 -6.66 -4.12 -18.84
N TYR A 164 -6.67 -2.86 -19.29
CA TYR A 164 -5.60 -1.91 -19.02
C TYR A 164 -5.72 -1.52 -17.53
N ARG A 165 -5.11 -2.30 -16.65
CA ARG A 165 -4.99 -2.00 -15.22
C ARG A 165 -3.66 -1.32 -14.95
N TYR A 166 -3.62 -0.36 -14.04
CA TYR A 166 -2.35 0.26 -13.67
C TYR A 166 -1.46 -0.79 -12.98
N LEU A 167 -0.16 -0.80 -13.29
CA LEU A 167 0.81 -1.72 -12.64
C LEU A 167 0.76 -1.64 -11.11
N SER A 168 0.48 -0.44 -10.58
CA SER A 168 0.28 -0.19 -9.16
C SER A 168 -0.92 -0.93 -8.57
N GLU A 169 -2.04 -0.98 -9.29
CA GLU A 169 -3.23 -1.72 -8.86
C GLU A 169 -2.95 -3.22 -8.86
N MET A 170 -2.27 -3.71 -9.92
CA MET A 170 -1.89 -5.12 -10.01
C MET A 170 -0.99 -5.58 -8.85
N LEU A 171 0.07 -4.83 -8.54
CA LEU A 171 1.01 -5.20 -7.48
C LEU A 171 0.36 -5.25 -6.10
N ALA A 172 -0.71 -4.50 -5.92
CA ALA A 172 -1.35 -4.40 -4.64
C ALA A 172 -2.58 -5.29 -4.47
N GLU A 173 -3.29 -5.62 -5.55
CA GLU A 173 -4.17 -6.80 -5.56
C GLU A 173 -3.37 -8.06 -5.23
N PHE A 174 -2.13 -8.16 -5.73
CA PHE A 174 -1.22 -9.24 -5.36
C PHE A 174 -0.92 -9.25 -3.84
N ILE A 175 -0.59 -8.10 -3.23
CA ILE A 175 -0.36 -8.02 -1.77
C ILE A 175 -1.61 -8.43 -0.99
N GLN A 176 -2.80 -7.98 -1.42
CA GLN A 176 -4.06 -8.36 -0.78
C GLN A 176 -4.27 -9.87 -0.87
N PHE A 177 -4.13 -10.43 -2.07
CA PHE A 177 -4.29 -11.86 -2.33
C PHE A 177 -3.39 -12.69 -1.43
N VAL A 178 -2.10 -12.36 -1.36
CA VAL A 178 -1.15 -13.06 -0.49
C VAL A 178 -1.54 -12.91 0.98
N SER A 179 -1.86 -11.70 1.42
CA SER A 179 -2.16 -11.43 2.82
C SER A 179 -3.44 -12.14 3.28
N GLU A 180 -4.47 -12.20 2.44
CA GLU A 180 -5.70 -12.97 2.72
C GLU A 180 -5.40 -14.46 2.86
N HIS A 181 -4.61 -15.04 1.95
CA HIS A 181 -4.31 -16.47 2.00
C HIS A 181 -3.39 -16.86 3.16
N GLU A 182 -2.45 -16.00 3.54
CA GLU A 182 -1.58 -16.25 4.70
C GLU A 182 -2.35 -16.21 6.03
N LEU A 183 -3.45 -15.44 6.11
CA LEU A 183 -4.35 -15.48 7.27
C LEU A 183 -5.17 -16.76 7.33
N GLU A 184 -5.64 -17.24 6.18
CA GLU A 184 -6.46 -18.46 6.10
C GLU A 184 -5.62 -19.73 6.28
N ASP A 185 -4.39 -19.71 5.77
CA ASP A 185 -3.45 -20.83 5.77
C ASP A 185 -2.01 -20.33 5.94
N SER A 186 -1.53 -20.33 7.19
CA SER A 186 -0.16 -19.92 7.52
C SER A 186 0.85 -20.81 6.79
N GLY A 187 1.69 -20.22 5.93
CA GLY A 187 2.60 -20.95 5.04
C GLY A 187 2.15 -20.98 3.58
N TRP A 188 0.98 -20.44 3.25
CA TRP A 188 0.55 -20.31 1.85
C TRP A 188 1.59 -19.58 1.02
N PHE A 189 2.20 -18.51 1.56
CA PHE A 189 3.25 -17.77 0.86
C PHE A 189 4.47 -18.63 0.57
N ASP A 190 4.95 -19.40 1.55
CA ASP A 190 6.10 -20.29 1.40
C ASP A 190 5.84 -21.41 0.36
N GLU A 191 4.59 -21.86 0.26
CA GLU A 191 4.19 -22.95 -0.64
C GLU A 191 3.85 -22.48 -2.07
N ASN A 192 3.21 -21.31 -2.21
CA ASN A 192 2.57 -20.90 -3.47
C ASN A 192 3.11 -19.59 -4.06
N ALA A 193 3.81 -18.80 -3.26
CA ALA A 193 4.48 -17.58 -3.70
C ALA A 193 5.93 -17.54 -3.16
N PRO A 194 6.75 -18.57 -3.40
CA PRO A 194 8.16 -18.53 -3.02
C PRO A 194 8.79 -17.26 -3.58
N LEU A 195 9.85 -16.75 -2.95
CA LEU A 195 10.66 -15.62 -3.43
C LEU A 195 11.39 -15.97 -4.75
N THR A 196 10.65 -16.31 -5.79
CA THR A 196 11.05 -16.52 -7.18
C THR A 196 10.14 -15.68 -8.09
N GLY A 197 10.56 -15.46 -9.33
CA GLY A 197 9.77 -14.83 -10.37
C GLY A 197 9.35 -13.41 -10.04
N LEU A 198 8.07 -13.13 -10.24
CA LEU A 198 7.49 -11.81 -10.00
C LEU A 198 7.61 -11.38 -8.54
N CYS A 199 7.38 -12.30 -7.60
CA CYS A 199 7.42 -12.00 -6.17
C CYS A 199 8.82 -11.53 -5.78
N ALA A 200 9.86 -12.31 -6.12
CA ALA A 200 11.25 -11.95 -5.85
C ALA A 200 11.63 -10.61 -6.47
N ALA A 201 11.30 -10.43 -7.75
CA ALA A 201 11.69 -9.24 -8.49
C ALA A 201 10.96 -7.99 -7.95
N SER A 202 9.69 -8.13 -7.56
CA SER A 202 8.91 -7.04 -6.94
C SER A 202 9.47 -6.68 -5.56
N MET A 203 9.76 -7.66 -4.71
CA MET A 203 10.32 -7.43 -3.37
C MET A 203 11.73 -6.83 -3.41
N LYS A 204 12.55 -7.24 -4.39
CA LYS A 204 13.87 -6.66 -4.63
C LYS A 204 13.79 -5.22 -5.14
N THR A 205 12.80 -4.93 -5.98
CA THR A 205 12.61 -3.59 -6.55
C THR A 205 11.95 -2.62 -5.58
N LYS A 206 11.07 -3.13 -4.71
CA LYS A 206 10.31 -2.37 -3.72
C LYS A 206 10.39 -3.04 -2.34
N PRO A 207 11.50 -2.80 -1.60
CA PRO A 207 11.67 -3.23 -0.22
C PRO A 207 10.50 -2.87 0.71
N SER A 208 9.79 -1.76 0.45
CA SER A 208 8.59 -1.37 1.19
C SER A 208 7.50 -2.45 1.21
N LEU A 209 7.27 -3.11 0.07
CA LEU A 209 6.27 -4.16 -0.06
C LEU A 209 6.70 -5.41 0.72
N ARG A 210 8.00 -5.73 0.67
CA ARG A 210 8.59 -6.84 1.43
C ARG A 210 8.45 -6.62 2.93
N LEU A 211 8.80 -5.43 3.41
CA LEU A 211 8.67 -5.05 4.82
C LEU A 211 7.22 -5.15 5.30
N ASN A 212 6.27 -4.72 4.48
CA ASN A 212 4.85 -4.80 4.82
C ASN A 212 4.37 -6.26 4.97
N MET A 213 4.92 -7.18 4.17
CA MET A 213 4.59 -8.61 4.23
C MET A 213 5.41 -9.38 5.28
N THR A 214 6.48 -8.78 5.81
CA THR A 214 7.30 -9.43 6.83
C THR A 214 6.59 -9.33 8.18
N ALA A 215 6.11 -10.47 8.69
CA ALA A 215 5.49 -10.55 10.00
C ALA A 215 6.45 -10.07 11.10
N CYS A 216 5.91 -9.32 12.06
CA CYS A 216 6.68 -8.82 13.20
C CYS A 216 6.50 -9.74 14.42
N GLU A 217 7.60 -10.33 14.88
CA GLU A 217 7.62 -11.09 16.13
C GLU A 217 7.54 -10.14 17.34
N GLY A 218 6.58 -10.37 18.22
CA GLY A 218 6.48 -9.65 19.50
C GLY A 218 5.92 -8.24 19.41
N MET A 219 5.03 -7.95 18.46
CA MET A 219 4.40 -6.62 18.32
C MET A 219 3.82 -6.11 19.66
N SER A 220 4.49 -5.11 20.24
CA SER A 220 4.19 -4.47 21.51
C SER A 220 3.65 -3.04 21.33
N ASN A 221 3.98 -2.38 20.21
CA ASN A 221 3.57 -1.02 19.89
C ASN A 221 3.45 -0.83 18.37
N ALA A 222 2.22 -0.71 17.87
CA ALA A 222 1.93 -0.65 16.43
C ALA A 222 2.36 0.69 15.78
N GLN A 223 2.33 1.79 16.53
CA GLN A 223 2.80 3.11 16.08
C GLN A 223 4.30 3.05 15.75
N ALA A 224 5.11 2.58 16.70
CA ALA A 224 6.55 2.41 16.52
C ALA A 224 6.88 1.42 15.40
N LEU A 225 6.12 0.32 15.27
CA LEU A 225 6.27 -0.62 14.15
C LEU A 225 6.01 0.05 12.80
N THR A 226 4.96 0.85 12.72
CA THR A 226 4.60 1.56 11.49
C THR A 226 5.68 2.57 11.09
N ASN A 227 6.18 3.37 12.04
CA ASN A 227 7.26 4.33 11.78
C ASN A 227 8.55 3.61 11.37
N ALA A 228 8.91 2.53 12.07
CA ALA A 228 10.09 1.74 11.75
C ALA A 228 10.03 1.17 10.33
N LYS A 229 8.89 0.58 9.94
CA LYS A 229 8.70 0.08 8.56
C LYS A 229 8.86 1.19 7.52
N GLN A 230 8.34 2.39 7.77
CA GLN A 230 8.49 3.53 6.87
C GLN A 230 9.95 3.98 6.74
N VAL A 231 10.66 4.10 7.87
CA VAL A 231 12.07 4.51 7.90
C VAL A 231 12.97 3.46 7.28
N PHE A 232 12.75 2.17 7.56
CA PHE A 232 13.48 1.07 6.94
C PHE A 232 13.24 1.04 5.43
N ALA A 233 11.99 1.18 4.98
CA ALA A 233 11.68 1.23 3.56
C ALA A 233 12.39 2.40 2.87
N ALA A 234 12.39 3.58 3.49
CA ALA A 234 13.07 4.75 2.96
C ALA A 234 14.59 4.57 2.83
N ALA A 235 15.22 4.00 3.86
CA ALA A 235 16.65 3.71 3.88
C ALA A 235 17.04 2.67 2.82
N LEU A 236 16.27 1.58 2.71
CA LEU A 236 16.54 0.49 1.75
C LEU A 236 16.22 0.88 0.29
N GLU A 237 15.32 1.85 0.08
CA GLU A 237 15.03 2.41 -1.25
C GLU A 237 15.92 3.61 -1.62
N GLY A 238 16.84 4.01 -0.74
CA GLY A 238 17.72 5.16 -0.97
C GLY A 238 16.95 6.48 -1.17
N ARG A 239 15.79 6.63 -0.50
CA ARG A 239 14.95 7.83 -0.60
C ARG A 239 15.57 9.01 0.15
N ASP A 240 14.99 10.20 0.01
CA ASP A 240 15.44 11.36 0.77
C ASP A 240 15.22 11.14 2.27
N ALA A 241 16.30 11.21 3.05
CA ALA A 241 16.26 11.01 4.50
C ALA A 241 15.61 12.21 5.22
N GLU A 242 15.70 13.41 4.62
CA GLU A 242 15.19 14.65 5.21
C GLU A 242 13.67 14.59 5.37
N SER A 243 12.93 13.95 4.45
CA SER A 243 11.47 13.79 4.59
C SER A 243 11.05 12.94 5.78
N TYR A 244 11.99 12.17 6.35
CA TYR A 244 11.79 11.37 7.55
C TYR A 244 12.54 11.96 8.76
N GLY A 245 13.04 13.20 8.66
CA GLY A 245 13.74 13.89 9.76
C GLY A 245 15.13 13.36 10.04
N PHE A 246 15.78 12.66 9.11
CA PHE A 246 17.15 12.16 9.24
C PHE A 246 18.11 12.93 8.33
N ASP A 247 19.40 12.96 8.72
CA ASP A 247 20.48 13.27 7.79
C ASP A 247 20.59 12.18 6.71
N ALA A 248 21.27 12.48 5.60
CA ALA A 248 21.46 11.56 4.49
C ALA A 248 21.88 10.15 4.95
N TRP A 249 21.29 9.12 4.34
CA TRP A 249 21.62 7.73 4.67
C TRP A 249 23.12 7.47 4.47
N PRO A 250 23.75 6.69 5.35
CA PRO A 250 25.11 6.22 5.14
C PRO A 250 25.24 5.46 3.81
N ASP A 251 26.35 5.67 3.11
CA ASP A 251 26.64 4.92 1.89
C ASP A 251 26.64 3.41 2.18
N GLY A 252 25.89 2.64 1.38
CA GLY A 252 25.91 1.17 1.43
C GLY A 252 24.82 0.52 2.27
N VAL A 253 23.95 1.28 2.96
CA VAL A 253 22.80 0.70 3.70
C VAL A 253 21.96 -0.19 2.79
N GLU A 254 21.67 0.24 1.58
CA GLU A 254 20.90 -0.51 0.59
C GLU A 254 21.68 -1.67 -0.05
N GLN A 255 23.02 -1.58 -0.10
CA GLN A 255 23.90 -2.58 -0.74
C GLN A 255 24.20 -3.76 0.17
N ASP A 256 24.22 -3.53 1.48
CA ASP A 256 24.48 -4.56 2.49
C ASP A 256 23.27 -5.47 2.73
N PHE A 257 22.07 -5.04 2.35
CA PHE A 257 20.88 -5.87 2.43
C PHE A 257 20.70 -6.72 1.16
N ASP A 258 20.97 -8.02 1.27
CA ASP A 258 20.54 -8.97 0.24
C ASP A 258 19.01 -9.14 0.29
N PHE A 259 18.33 -8.71 -0.77
CA PHE A 259 16.88 -8.84 -0.89
C PHE A 259 16.40 -10.27 -1.23
N THR A 260 17.32 -11.24 -1.32
CA THR A 260 17.04 -12.68 -1.39
C THR A 260 17.34 -13.43 -0.09
N ALA A 261 18.00 -12.78 0.88
CA ALA A 261 18.26 -13.33 2.21
C ALA A 261 16.98 -13.49 3.04
N ASP A 262 17.03 -14.31 4.09
CA ASP A 262 15.92 -14.43 5.04
C ASP A 262 15.80 -13.14 5.87
N TRP A 263 14.62 -12.51 5.83
CA TRP A 263 14.33 -11.31 6.62
C TRP A 263 13.51 -11.67 7.85
N THR A 264 13.92 -11.14 8.99
CA THR A 264 13.15 -11.22 10.23
C THR A 264 12.90 -9.82 10.76
N LEU A 265 11.66 -9.59 11.21
CA LEU A 265 11.25 -8.35 11.83
C LEU A 265 10.81 -8.67 13.26
N SER A 266 11.37 -7.99 14.25
CA SER A 266 11.07 -8.21 15.66
C SER A 266 10.90 -6.89 16.39
N GLN A 267 10.08 -6.89 17.44
CA GLN A 267 9.88 -5.74 18.30
C GLN A 267 10.12 -6.11 19.76
N THR A 268 10.82 -5.23 20.48
CA THR A 268 11.04 -5.36 21.93
C THR A 268 9.93 -4.66 22.72
N GLU A 269 9.80 -4.97 24.01
CA GLU A 269 8.73 -4.40 24.87
C GLU A 269 8.80 -2.87 25.00
N ASP A 270 9.97 -2.27 24.83
CA ASP A 270 10.16 -0.81 24.83
C ASP A 270 9.74 -0.15 23.51
N GLY A 271 9.33 -0.94 22.52
CA GLY A 271 8.85 -0.50 21.21
C GLY A 271 9.92 -0.47 20.12
N ALA A 272 11.20 -0.75 20.43
CA ALA A 272 12.25 -0.76 19.42
C ALA A 272 12.06 -1.92 18.45
N VAL A 273 12.23 -1.63 17.16
CA VAL A 273 11.96 -2.57 16.06
C VAL A 273 13.27 -2.90 15.39
N THR A 274 13.53 -4.17 15.10
CA THR A 274 14.75 -4.60 14.40
C THR A 274 14.38 -5.43 13.19
N LEU A 275 14.81 -4.97 12.02
CA LEU A 275 14.89 -5.75 10.79
C LEU A 275 16.27 -6.38 10.71
N THR A 276 16.34 -7.70 10.54
CA THR A 276 17.58 -8.44 10.30
C THR A 276 17.49 -9.17 8.97
N ALA A 277 18.54 -9.06 8.15
CA ALA A 277 18.74 -9.89 6.97
C ALA A 277 19.95 -10.81 7.21
N ALA A 278 19.80 -12.10 6.92
CA ALA A 278 20.87 -13.07 7.10
C ALA A 278 21.23 -13.74 5.77
N ASP A 279 22.49 -13.58 5.34
CA ASP A 279 22.99 -14.23 4.13
C ASP A 279 22.87 -15.76 4.30
N PRO A 280 22.22 -16.45 3.35
CA PRO A 280 21.92 -17.88 3.49
C PRO A 280 23.19 -18.76 3.48
N ASP A 281 24.24 -18.32 2.77
CA ASP A 281 25.47 -19.07 2.55
C ASP A 281 26.51 -18.79 3.64
N THR A 282 26.74 -17.51 3.96
CA THR A 282 27.78 -17.07 4.90
C THR A 282 27.28 -16.94 6.33
N ARG A 283 25.96 -16.83 6.52
CA ARG A 283 25.30 -16.51 7.81
C ARG A 283 25.72 -15.18 8.42
N GLN A 284 26.37 -14.31 7.64
CA GLN A 284 26.57 -12.93 8.05
C GLN A 284 25.21 -12.21 8.13
N THR A 285 25.08 -11.32 9.09
CA THR A 285 23.82 -10.63 9.36
C THR A 285 24.03 -9.13 9.28
N VAL A 286 23.08 -8.46 8.62
CA VAL A 286 22.97 -7.00 8.58
C VAL A 286 21.64 -6.63 9.26
N SER A 287 21.59 -5.51 9.96
CA SER A 287 20.36 -5.09 10.63
C SER A 287 20.11 -3.59 10.60
N LEU A 288 18.83 -3.24 10.57
CA LEU A 288 18.33 -1.90 10.85
C LEU A 288 17.48 -1.98 12.12
N ARG A 289 17.80 -1.14 13.10
CA ARG A 289 17.06 -1.05 14.34
C ARG A 289 16.54 0.37 14.53
N TYR A 290 15.23 0.50 14.68
CA TYR A 290 14.57 1.76 14.97
C TYR A 290 14.23 1.81 16.46
N VAL A 291 14.71 2.85 17.14
CA VAL A 291 14.43 3.11 18.55
C VAL A 291 13.47 4.29 18.61
N PRO A 292 12.16 4.07 18.86
CA PRO A 292 11.19 5.15 18.94
C PRO A 292 11.42 6.00 20.20
N ASN A 293 11.10 7.29 20.13
CA ASN A 293 11.05 8.12 21.34
C ASN A 293 9.72 7.95 22.08
N GLY A 294 9.49 8.75 23.13
CA GLY A 294 8.24 8.73 23.89
C GLY A 294 7.00 9.05 23.06
N ALA A 295 7.09 10.02 22.14
CA ALA A 295 5.97 10.50 21.34
C ALA A 295 5.56 9.47 20.27
N GLU A 296 6.52 8.81 19.63
CA GLU A 296 6.23 7.78 18.62
C GLU A 296 5.57 6.52 19.18
N ARG A 297 5.67 6.31 20.49
CA ARG A 297 4.95 5.21 21.15
C ARG A 297 3.50 5.56 21.42
N GLU A 298 3.15 6.84 21.36
CA GLU A 298 1.80 7.36 21.61
C GLU A 298 1.04 7.67 20.31
N SER A 299 1.75 7.95 19.20
CA SER A 299 1.15 8.24 17.88
C SER A 299 2.18 8.05 16.76
N ILE A 300 1.72 7.82 15.53
CA ILE A 300 2.55 7.77 14.32
C ILE A 300 3.15 9.15 14.05
N LEU A 301 4.46 9.29 14.24
CA LEU A 301 5.23 10.52 14.06
C LEU A 301 6.58 10.22 13.40
N CYS A 302 6.72 10.47 12.10
CA CYS A 302 8.01 10.25 11.42
C CYS A 302 9.07 11.28 11.84
N GLY A 303 10.31 10.83 12.04
CA GLY A 303 11.46 11.69 12.34
C GLY A 303 11.61 12.08 13.79
N TYR A 304 11.16 11.19 14.68
CA TYR A 304 11.22 11.34 16.14
C TYR A 304 12.03 10.23 16.82
N GLY A 305 12.52 9.24 16.08
CA GLY A 305 13.28 8.11 16.64
C GLY A 305 14.77 8.15 16.31
N THR A 306 15.45 7.06 16.60
CA THR A 306 16.86 6.84 16.25
C THR A 306 16.97 5.59 15.39
N LEU A 307 17.63 5.70 14.24
CA LEU A 307 17.95 4.57 13.37
C LEU A 307 19.36 4.10 13.66
N VAL A 308 19.53 2.80 13.90
CA VAL A 308 20.83 2.15 14.07
C VAL A 308 21.00 1.13 12.95
N TRP A 309 22.01 1.32 12.12
CA TRP A 309 22.40 0.36 11.09
C TRP A 309 23.62 -0.44 11.57
N THR A 310 23.56 -1.76 11.44
CA THR A 310 24.71 -2.65 11.68
C THR A 310 25.05 -3.36 10.37
N ASN A 311 26.27 -3.13 9.86
CA ASN A 311 26.74 -3.72 8.61
C ASN A 311 27.20 -5.18 8.79
N ALA A 312 27.61 -5.83 7.69
CA ALA A 312 28.01 -7.23 7.69
C ALA A 312 29.30 -7.52 8.51
N ASP A 313 30.14 -6.50 8.72
CA ASP A 313 31.34 -6.58 9.56
C ASP A 313 31.03 -6.39 11.06
N GLY A 314 29.77 -6.07 11.39
CA GLY A 314 29.30 -5.80 12.76
C GLY A 314 29.58 -4.38 13.23
N GLU A 315 29.97 -3.47 12.35
CA GLU A 315 30.12 -2.05 12.67
C GLU A 315 28.74 -1.39 12.71
N THR A 316 28.54 -0.50 13.67
CA THR A 316 27.26 0.17 13.92
C THR A 316 27.35 1.66 13.63
N VAL A 317 26.37 2.18 12.89
CA VAL A 317 26.16 3.60 12.66
C VAL A 317 24.82 4.00 13.28
N GLU A 318 24.84 5.02 14.13
CA GLU A 318 23.66 5.57 14.79
C GLU A 318 23.30 6.92 14.14
N LEU A 319 22.03 7.06 13.76
CA LEU A 319 21.46 8.22 13.09
C LEU A 319 20.30 8.70 13.94
N LEU A 320 20.47 9.86 14.56
CA LEU A 320 19.41 10.51 15.32
C LEU A 320 18.56 11.34 14.37
N SER A 321 17.25 11.19 14.46
CA SER A 321 16.36 12.14 13.80
C SER A 321 16.39 13.51 14.49
N GLU A 322 15.97 14.55 13.77
CA GLU A 322 15.90 15.92 14.28
C GLU A 322 15.09 16.00 15.59
N ASN A 323 14.01 15.24 15.69
CA ASN A 323 13.12 15.25 16.86
C ASN A 323 13.36 14.09 17.85
N ALA A 324 14.46 13.34 17.70
CA ALA A 324 14.82 12.23 18.60
C ALA A 324 14.86 12.64 20.09
N HIS A 325 15.16 13.91 20.34
CA HIS A 325 15.27 14.49 21.68
C HIS A 325 13.93 14.92 22.30
N LEU A 326 12.86 14.98 21.50
CA LEU A 326 11.53 15.34 21.99
C LEU A 326 10.93 14.18 22.80
N THR A 327 10.14 14.53 23.80
CA THR A 327 9.44 13.57 24.66
C THR A 327 7.95 13.51 24.31
N GLY A 328 7.28 12.44 24.74
CA GLY A 328 5.86 12.20 24.51
C GLY A 328 4.94 13.35 24.92
N GLN A 329 3.73 13.36 24.36
CA GLN A 329 2.74 14.39 24.63
C GLN A 329 2.28 14.23 26.09
N GLY A 330 2.16 15.35 26.82
CA GLY A 330 1.81 15.34 28.23
C GLY A 330 0.43 14.72 28.49
N ALA A 331 0.07 14.53 29.76
CA ALA A 331 -1.19 13.90 30.15
C ALA A 331 -2.41 14.55 29.46
N VAL A 332 -3.24 13.71 28.84
CA VAL A 332 -4.49 14.11 28.17
C VAL A 332 -5.45 14.74 29.19
N SER A 333 -5.96 15.93 28.88
CA SER A 333 -7.00 16.63 29.65
C SER A 333 -7.97 17.33 28.71
N PHE A 334 -9.23 17.49 29.12
CA PHE A 334 -10.23 18.26 28.39
C PHE A 334 -9.96 19.77 28.41
N ASP A 335 -9.07 20.25 29.28
CA ASP A 335 -8.69 21.66 29.37
C ASP A 335 -7.72 22.11 28.26
N VAL A 336 -7.09 21.16 27.56
CA VAL A 336 -6.16 21.43 26.46
C VAL A 336 -6.79 21.08 25.11
N PRO A 337 -6.27 21.58 23.98
CA PRO A 337 -6.66 21.12 22.65
C PRO A 337 -6.44 19.62 22.46
N VAL A 338 -7.20 19.00 21.56
CA VAL A 338 -7.03 17.56 21.24
C VAL A 338 -5.63 17.32 20.66
N GLN A 339 -4.94 16.33 21.20
CA GLN A 339 -3.57 15.94 20.84
C GLN A 339 -3.55 14.78 19.85
N ASP A 340 -2.42 14.56 19.16
CA ASP A 340 -2.29 13.53 18.11
C ASP A 340 -2.49 12.12 18.67
N GLY A 341 -1.91 11.83 19.84
CA GLY A 341 -2.09 10.55 20.52
C GLY A 341 -3.53 10.21 20.91
N GLU A 342 -4.45 11.19 20.92
CA GLU A 342 -5.88 10.93 21.16
C GLU A 342 -6.60 10.34 19.94
N PHE A 343 -5.97 10.33 18.77
CA PHE A 343 -6.49 9.73 17.54
C PHE A 343 -6.13 8.25 17.39
N VAL A 344 -5.26 7.73 18.27
CA VAL A 344 -5.06 6.29 18.42
C VAL A 344 -6.27 5.69 19.11
N LEU A 345 -6.93 4.75 18.43
CA LEU A 345 -8.08 4.06 18.97
C LEU A 345 -7.70 3.15 20.15
N GLU A 346 -8.68 2.78 20.97
CA GLU A 346 -8.45 1.89 22.12
C GLU A 346 -7.86 0.52 21.74
N ASN A 347 -8.10 0.06 20.52
CA ASN A 347 -7.50 -1.16 19.96
C ASN A 347 -6.11 -0.93 19.33
N GLY A 348 -5.55 0.27 19.46
CA GLY A 348 -4.24 0.65 18.95
C GLY A 348 -4.21 1.12 17.49
N VAL A 349 -5.34 1.10 16.77
CA VAL A 349 -5.39 1.47 15.35
C VAL A 349 -5.30 2.99 15.18
N GLU A 350 -4.54 3.44 14.18
CA GLU A 350 -4.39 4.86 13.82
C GLU A 350 -4.22 5.01 12.30
N THR A 351 -4.68 6.12 11.73
CA THR A 351 -4.43 6.47 10.32
C THR A 351 -2.93 6.46 10.01
N GLY A 352 -2.56 5.98 8.83
CA GLY A 352 -1.16 5.81 8.41
C GLY A 352 -0.59 4.40 8.63
N MET A 353 -1.27 3.55 9.41
CA MET A 353 -0.88 2.14 9.54
C MET A 353 -1.02 1.37 8.23
N ASP A 354 -0.13 0.40 8.00
CA ASP A 354 -0.31 -0.54 6.89
C ASP A 354 -1.43 -1.55 7.17
N TYR A 355 -2.02 -2.07 6.09
CA TYR A 355 -3.11 -3.04 6.11
C TYR A 355 -2.85 -4.22 7.07
N ASN A 356 -1.67 -4.83 7.00
CA ASN A 356 -1.32 -6.01 7.80
C ASN A 356 -1.21 -5.69 9.29
N THR A 357 -0.70 -4.50 9.64
CA THR A 357 -0.62 -4.04 11.02
C THR A 357 -2.02 -3.80 11.60
N VAL A 358 -2.92 -3.18 10.85
CA VAL A 358 -4.32 -2.99 11.30
C VAL A 358 -5.02 -4.34 11.47
N LEU A 359 -4.85 -5.25 10.50
CA LEU A 359 -5.42 -6.58 10.53
C LEU A 359 -5.00 -7.39 11.77
N LEU A 360 -3.73 -7.28 12.17
CA LEU A 360 -3.23 -7.88 13.41
C LEU A 360 -3.87 -7.28 14.68
N LEU A 361 -4.18 -5.98 14.68
CA LEU A 361 -4.82 -5.31 15.81
C LEU A 361 -6.31 -5.63 15.95
N ILE A 362 -7.03 -5.73 14.83
CA ILE A 362 -8.48 -5.97 14.84
C ILE A 362 -8.85 -7.45 14.80
N GLY A 363 -7.93 -8.32 14.37
CA GLY A 363 -8.19 -9.75 14.15
C GLY A 363 -8.96 -10.01 12.86
N GLU A 364 -9.79 -11.05 12.85
CA GLU A 364 -10.60 -11.42 11.68
C GLU A 364 -11.69 -10.37 11.42
N PRO A 365 -11.67 -9.69 10.26
CA PRO A 365 -12.68 -8.70 9.92
C PRO A 365 -14.04 -9.36 9.64
N ASN A 366 -15.13 -8.66 9.97
CA ASN A 366 -16.48 -9.07 9.62
C ASN A 366 -16.72 -9.07 8.11
N GLN A 367 -16.03 -8.17 7.39
CA GLN A 367 -16.09 -8.07 5.93
C GLN A 367 -14.81 -7.41 5.39
N VAL A 368 -14.37 -7.85 4.20
CA VAL A 368 -13.35 -7.18 3.37
C VAL A 368 -13.98 -6.80 2.03
N TRP A 369 -13.56 -5.68 1.45
CA TRP A 369 -13.92 -5.32 0.08
C TRP A 369 -12.74 -4.73 -0.68
N SER A 370 -12.76 -4.97 -1.98
CA SER A 370 -11.90 -4.34 -2.97
C SER A 370 -12.77 -4.01 -4.17
N ASP A 371 -13.02 -2.73 -4.40
CA ASP A 371 -13.74 -2.25 -5.59
C ASP A 371 -12.96 -1.10 -6.22
N THR A 372 -12.74 -1.20 -7.53
CA THR A 372 -12.24 -0.13 -8.40
C THR A 372 -12.85 1.26 -8.16
N MET A 373 -14.10 1.34 -7.68
CA MET A 373 -14.77 2.61 -7.37
C MET A 373 -14.80 2.99 -5.89
N ALA A 374 -14.75 2.01 -4.97
CA ALA A 374 -14.88 2.23 -3.53
C ALA A 374 -13.55 2.11 -2.75
N GLY A 375 -12.46 1.73 -3.42
CA GLY A 375 -11.16 1.46 -2.81
C GLY A 375 -11.11 0.10 -2.11
N VAL A 376 -10.05 -0.10 -1.33
CA VAL A 376 -9.89 -1.27 -0.45
C VAL A 376 -10.26 -0.89 0.98
N GLY A 377 -10.97 -1.79 1.65
CA GLY A 377 -11.31 -1.61 3.05
C GLY A 377 -11.77 -2.89 3.72
N MET A 378 -11.89 -2.79 5.04
CA MET A 378 -12.36 -3.85 5.91
C MET A 378 -13.29 -3.27 6.97
N GLU A 379 -14.22 -4.07 7.46
CA GLU A 379 -15.11 -3.72 8.56
C GLU A 379 -14.90 -4.69 9.73
N ALA A 380 -14.76 -4.15 10.93
CA ALA A 380 -14.78 -4.92 12.16
C ALA A 380 -15.50 -4.15 13.26
N GLY A 381 -16.45 -4.81 13.93
CA GLY A 381 -17.15 -4.26 15.09
C GLY A 381 -17.91 -2.95 14.83
N GLY A 382 -18.47 -2.77 13.63
CA GLY A 382 -19.17 -1.56 13.19
C GLY A 382 -18.26 -0.41 12.76
N VAL A 383 -16.95 -0.64 12.66
CA VAL A 383 -15.94 0.33 12.21
C VAL A 383 -15.41 -0.08 10.85
N MET A 384 -15.46 0.84 9.88
CA MET A 384 -14.89 0.64 8.55
C MET A 384 -13.52 1.30 8.46
N TYR A 385 -12.53 0.53 8.03
CA TYR A 385 -11.15 0.94 7.81
C TYR A 385 -10.90 1.03 6.31
N VAL A 386 -10.58 2.22 5.82
CA VAL A 386 -10.47 2.54 4.39
C VAL A 386 -9.01 2.85 4.04
N TYR A 387 -8.47 2.17 3.03
CA TYR A 387 -7.06 2.24 2.65
C TYR A 387 -6.86 2.88 1.29
N HIS A 388 -5.78 3.63 1.15
CA HIS A 388 -5.26 4.10 -0.14
C HIS A 388 -3.77 3.75 -0.26
N TYR A 389 -3.26 3.67 -1.49
CA TYR A 389 -1.82 3.58 -1.70
C TYR A 389 -1.10 4.85 -1.32
N ASP A 390 0.01 4.71 -0.60
CA ASP A 390 1.04 5.73 -0.57
C ASP A 390 1.89 5.70 -1.87
N ASP A 391 2.93 6.51 -1.89
CA ASP A 391 3.90 6.60 -2.98
C ASP A 391 4.89 5.41 -3.03
N GLN A 392 4.86 4.55 -2.02
CA GLN A 392 5.59 3.28 -1.94
C GLN A 392 4.72 2.07 -2.36
N LEU A 393 3.49 2.31 -2.83
CA LEU A 393 2.50 1.29 -3.18
C LEU A 393 2.02 0.45 -1.98
N VAL A 394 2.25 0.91 -0.77
CA VAL A 394 1.76 0.28 0.45
C VAL A 394 0.35 0.78 0.74
N TRP A 395 -0.56 -0.13 1.07
CA TRP A 395 -1.90 0.22 1.55
C TRP A 395 -1.80 0.87 2.93
N ARG A 396 -2.05 2.18 2.99
CA ARG A 396 -2.07 2.96 4.23
C ARG A 396 -3.50 3.28 4.63
N LEU A 397 -3.81 3.07 5.90
CA LEU A 397 -5.09 3.40 6.48
C LEU A 397 -5.31 4.90 6.35
N ARG A 398 -6.29 5.29 5.55
CA ARG A 398 -6.59 6.69 5.24
C ARG A 398 -7.81 7.20 5.96
N GLY A 399 -8.74 6.32 6.29
CA GLY A 399 -9.99 6.71 6.95
C GLY A 399 -10.47 5.64 7.92
N ILE A 400 -11.00 6.07 9.04
CA ILE A 400 -11.72 5.21 10.00
C ILE A 400 -13.12 5.76 10.18
N ASN A 401 -14.13 4.93 9.98
CA ASN A 401 -15.51 5.37 9.87
C ASN A 401 -16.38 4.60 10.87
N PHE A 402 -16.99 5.33 11.80
CA PHE A 402 -17.84 4.78 12.85
C PHE A 402 -19.29 4.90 12.41
N ARG A 403 -20.02 3.78 12.38
CA ARG A 403 -21.40 3.73 11.85
C ARG A 403 -22.35 2.98 12.78
N PHE A 404 -23.64 3.32 12.69
CA PHE A 404 -24.72 2.52 13.26
C PHE A 404 -24.99 1.29 12.39
N ALA A 405 -25.54 0.24 12.99
CA ALA A 405 -25.91 -1.01 12.32
C ALA A 405 -26.69 -0.81 11.01
N GLU A 406 -27.64 0.12 11.00
CA GLU A 406 -28.47 0.43 9.84
C GLU A 406 -27.70 1.02 8.63
N ASP A 407 -26.50 1.55 8.88
CA ASP A 407 -25.61 2.14 7.88
C ASP A 407 -24.40 1.23 7.54
N THR A 408 -24.40 -0.01 8.03
CA THR A 408 -23.36 -1.02 7.75
C THR A 408 -23.94 -2.20 6.97
N SER A 409 -23.13 -2.81 6.11
CA SER A 409 -23.48 -4.06 5.41
C SER A 409 -23.60 -5.27 6.33
N THR A 410 -22.93 -5.23 7.49
CA THR A 410 -22.89 -6.32 8.48
C THR A 410 -23.94 -6.19 9.57
N GLY A 411 -24.63 -5.04 9.65
CA GLY A 411 -25.68 -4.81 10.64
C GLY A 411 -25.14 -4.61 12.07
N VAL A 412 -23.91 -4.11 12.21
CA VAL A 412 -23.23 -3.93 13.51
C VAL A 412 -23.04 -2.44 13.79
N THR A 413 -23.39 -1.99 15.00
CA THR A 413 -23.13 -0.62 15.46
C THR A 413 -21.76 -0.55 16.10
N SER A 414 -20.96 0.45 15.73
CA SER A 414 -19.68 0.71 16.40
C SER A 414 -19.86 1.02 17.89
N THR A 415 -19.11 0.31 18.72
CA THR A 415 -18.98 0.62 20.15
C THR A 415 -17.66 1.29 20.51
N LEU A 416 -16.73 1.39 19.55
CA LEU A 416 -15.44 2.03 19.78
C LEU A 416 -15.63 3.55 19.85
N PRO A 417 -15.13 4.21 20.90
CA PRO A 417 -15.08 5.65 20.91
C PRO A 417 -13.96 6.17 19.98
N ALA A 418 -14.14 7.39 19.47
CA ALA A 418 -13.08 8.17 18.85
C ALA A 418 -12.36 9.03 19.91
N ALA A 419 -11.48 9.93 19.46
CA ALA A 419 -10.82 10.92 20.32
C ALA A 419 -11.79 11.58 21.30
N ARG A 420 -11.31 11.90 22.51
CA ARG A 420 -12.12 12.44 23.62
C ARG A 420 -13.23 11.51 24.12
N GLU A 421 -13.09 10.21 23.91
CA GLU A 421 -14.12 9.21 24.26
C GLU A 421 -15.47 9.50 23.58
N ILE A 422 -15.47 10.16 22.41
CA ILE A 422 -16.71 10.52 21.71
C ILE A 422 -17.26 9.28 21.04
N ALA A 423 -18.53 8.95 21.30
CA ALA A 423 -19.16 7.75 20.77
C ALA A 423 -20.43 8.08 19.96
N LEU A 424 -20.85 7.12 19.14
CA LEU A 424 -22.13 7.19 18.46
C LEU A 424 -23.28 7.34 19.45
N GLY A 425 -24.23 8.23 19.16
CA GLY A 425 -25.37 8.54 20.03
C GLY A 425 -25.09 9.58 21.12
N ASP A 426 -23.84 10.01 21.32
CA ASP A 426 -23.55 11.14 22.22
C ASP A 426 -24.35 12.38 21.81
N THR A 427 -24.81 13.17 22.78
CA THR A 427 -25.45 14.45 22.48
C THR A 427 -24.41 15.49 22.09
N MET A 428 -24.77 16.43 21.22
CA MET A 428 -23.89 17.53 20.82
C MET A 428 -23.37 18.32 22.02
N GLN A 429 -24.18 18.50 23.06
CA GLN A 429 -23.72 19.15 24.29
C GLN A 429 -22.65 18.33 25.01
N SER A 430 -22.85 17.01 25.16
CA SER A 430 -21.84 16.10 25.74
C SER A 430 -20.52 16.17 24.98
N VAL A 431 -20.56 16.23 23.64
CA VAL A 431 -19.36 16.38 22.81
C VAL A 431 -18.67 17.72 23.06
N LEU A 432 -19.42 18.83 23.08
CA LEU A 432 -18.85 20.16 23.34
C LEU A 432 -18.26 20.28 24.75
N ASP A 433 -18.80 19.55 25.73
CA ASP A 433 -18.29 19.51 27.11
C ASP A 433 -16.93 18.80 27.21
N LYS A 434 -16.60 17.92 26.25
CA LYS A 434 -15.31 17.22 26.13
C LYS A 434 -14.21 18.04 25.42
N LEU A 435 -14.53 19.24 24.95
CA LEU A 435 -13.59 20.16 24.30
C LEU A 435 -13.08 21.22 25.27
N PRO A 436 -11.90 21.83 25.03
CA PRO A 436 -11.41 22.95 25.84
C PRO A 436 -12.38 24.14 25.81
N ASP A 437 -12.21 25.03 26.78
CA ASP A 437 -13.04 26.24 26.89
C ASP A 437 -12.93 27.13 25.64
N GLY A 438 -14.09 27.57 25.17
CA GLY A 438 -14.22 28.28 23.90
C GLY A 438 -15.67 28.66 23.60
N ASP A 439 -15.97 28.94 22.35
CA ASP A 439 -17.34 29.25 21.93
C ASP A 439 -18.16 27.96 21.77
N LYS A 440 -18.73 27.49 22.88
CA LYS A 440 -19.61 26.30 22.92
C LYS A 440 -21.10 26.63 22.78
N THR A 441 -21.46 27.91 22.60
CA THR A 441 -22.87 28.31 22.49
C THR A 441 -23.35 28.10 21.06
N LEU A 442 -24.29 27.18 20.83
CA LEU A 442 -24.76 26.82 19.49
C LEU A 442 -25.33 28.02 18.72
N LYS A 443 -24.66 28.43 17.64
CA LYS A 443 -25.14 29.45 16.71
C LYS A 443 -25.87 28.79 15.55
N LYS A 444 -27.19 29.01 15.45
CA LYS A 444 -27.98 28.52 14.31
C LYS A 444 -27.47 29.14 13.01
N TRP A 445 -27.33 28.31 11.97
CA TRP A 445 -27.08 28.75 10.59
C TRP A 445 -25.75 29.48 10.37
N ALA A 446 -24.71 29.12 11.13
CA ALA A 446 -23.40 29.75 11.04
C ALA A 446 -22.26 28.72 11.07
N TRP A 447 -21.12 29.14 10.57
CA TRP A 447 -19.82 28.56 10.90
C TRP A 447 -19.36 29.11 12.26
N GLN A 448 -18.88 28.24 13.13
CA GLN A 448 -18.52 28.54 14.52
C GLN A 448 -17.18 27.89 14.84
N GLU A 449 -16.16 28.71 15.07
CA GLU A 449 -14.89 28.29 15.66
C GLU A 449 -15.11 28.04 17.16
N VAL A 450 -15.07 26.77 17.59
CA VAL A 450 -15.24 26.39 19.00
C VAL A 450 -13.97 26.75 19.77
N TYR A 451 -12.81 26.31 19.27
CA TYR A 451 -11.50 26.73 19.74
C TYR A 451 -10.48 26.69 18.60
N THR A 452 -9.37 27.40 18.78
CA THR A 452 -8.15 27.29 17.98
C THR A 452 -6.99 27.70 18.87
N ASP A 453 -5.85 27.02 18.75
CA ASP A 453 -4.64 27.34 19.50
C ASP A 453 -3.45 27.70 18.59
N GLU A 454 -2.28 27.88 19.21
CA GLU A 454 -1.06 28.25 18.49
C GLU A 454 -0.38 27.07 17.76
N SER A 455 -0.66 25.82 18.16
CA SER A 455 -0.12 24.64 17.47
C SER A 455 -0.87 24.33 16.18
N GLY A 456 -2.03 24.94 15.98
CA GLY A 456 -2.91 24.68 14.84
C GLY A 456 -4.03 23.68 15.17
N ALA A 457 -4.11 23.19 16.41
CA ALA A 457 -5.24 22.40 16.85
C ALA A 457 -6.50 23.28 16.91
N CYS A 458 -7.61 22.79 16.37
CA CYS A 458 -8.85 23.56 16.33
C CYS A 458 -10.08 22.66 16.33
N ALA A 459 -11.23 23.24 16.67
CA ALA A 459 -12.52 22.61 16.44
C ALA A 459 -13.50 23.60 15.82
N ASN A 460 -14.14 23.20 14.73
CA ASN A 460 -15.04 24.04 13.95
C ASN A 460 -16.39 23.35 13.77
N LEU A 461 -17.46 24.02 14.20
CA LEU A 461 -18.84 23.58 14.05
C LEU A 461 -19.50 24.31 12.88
N GLN A 462 -20.13 23.56 11.98
CA GLN A 462 -20.84 24.11 10.83
C GLN A 462 -22.26 23.53 10.75
N PHE A 463 -23.22 24.39 10.38
CA PHE A 463 -24.52 23.95 9.92
C PHE A 463 -24.52 23.74 8.40
N VAL A 464 -24.78 22.51 7.95
CA VAL A 464 -24.62 22.09 6.55
C VAL A 464 -25.97 21.90 5.88
N ALA A 465 -26.14 22.52 4.70
CA ALA A 465 -27.28 22.35 3.79
C ALA A 465 -28.66 22.46 4.45
N ASP A 466 -28.78 23.34 5.46
CA ASP A 466 -29.98 23.48 6.28
C ASP A 466 -30.49 22.19 6.97
N SER A 467 -29.63 21.18 7.10
CA SER A 467 -30.05 19.79 7.33
C SER A 467 -29.40 19.12 8.54
N TYR A 468 -28.12 19.37 8.82
CA TYR A 468 -27.39 18.73 9.93
C TYR A 468 -26.23 19.61 10.41
N TYR A 469 -25.62 19.25 11.54
CA TYR A 469 -24.40 19.89 12.03
C TYR A 469 -23.21 18.97 11.83
N VAL A 470 -22.05 19.55 11.53
CA VAL A 470 -20.76 18.86 11.46
C VAL A 470 -19.78 19.60 12.37
N LEU A 471 -19.10 18.86 13.24
CA LEU A 471 -17.98 19.34 14.03
C LEU A 471 -16.71 18.67 13.53
N ASP A 472 -15.77 19.45 13.03
CA ASP A 472 -14.44 18.98 12.67
C ASP A 472 -13.46 19.35 13.79
N ILE A 473 -12.79 18.36 14.37
CA ILE A 473 -11.71 18.51 15.34
C ILE A 473 -10.41 18.17 14.63
N VAL A 474 -9.42 19.06 14.72
CA VAL A 474 -8.12 18.92 14.07
C VAL A 474 -7.03 18.96 15.14
N SER A 475 -6.13 17.98 15.10
CA SER A 475 -4.95 17.88 15.98
C SER A 475 -3.77 18.71 15.44
N PRO A 476 -2.68 18.90 16.23
CA PRO A 476 -1.47 19.57 15.75
C PRO A 476 -0.81 18.89 14.54
N GLY A 477 -0.75 17.56 14.53
CA GLY A 477 -0.25 16.72 13.42
C GLY A 477 -1.16 16.67 12.20
N GLY A 478 -2.36 17.26 12.29
CA GLY A 478 -3.29 17.37 11.18
C GLY A 478 -4.27 16.19 11.05
N HIS A 479 -4.39 15.33 12.06
CA HIS A 479 -5.45 14.34 12.13
C HIS A 479 -6.79 15.03 12.26
N VAL A 480 -7.82 14.51 11.60
CA VAL A 480 -9.15 15.13 11.57
C VAL A 480 -10.20 14.14 12.04
N LEU A 481 -10.98 14.52 13.06
CA LEU A 481 -12.19 13.81 13.49
C LEU A 481 -13.40 14.66 13.11
N SER A 482 -14.14 14.22 12.10
CA SER A 482 -15.39 14.82 11.66
C SER A 482 -16.58 14.10 12.29
N ILE A 483 -17.44 14.85 12.97
CA ILE A 483 -18.57 14.32 13.73
C ILE A 483 -19.85 14.91 13.16
N THR A 484 -20.73 14.04 12.66
CA THR A 484 -22.03 14.48 12.13
C THR A 484 -23.13 14.28 13.15
N PHE A 485 -23.87 15.35 13.44
CA PHE A 485 -25.02 15.34 14.33
C PHE A 485 -26.34 15.43 13.56
N ALA A 486 -27.32 14.63 13.95
CA ALA A 486 -28.68 14.81 13.45
C ALA A 486 -29.28 16.13 13.92
N ARG A 487 -30.03 16.80 13.03
CA ARG A 487 -30.63 18.10 13.35
C ARG A 487 -31.72 18.05 14.41
N ILE A 488 -32.50 16.96 14.47
CA ILE A 488 -33.70 16.88 15.31
C ILE A 488 -33.35 16.59 16.77
N ASP A 489 -32.57 15.54 17.00
CA ASP A 489 -32.21 15.07 18.34
C ASP A 489 -30.80 15.52 18.78
N GLN A 490 -30.01 16.14 17.88
CA GLN A 490 -28.65 16.61 18.13
C GLN A 490 -27.74 15.52 18.68
N THR A 491 -27.93 14.29 18.23
CA THR A 491 -27.07 13.15 18.57
C THR A 491 -26.07 12.86 17.46
N VAL A 492 -24.90 12.35 17.83
CA VAL A 492 -23.88 11.85 16.89
C VAL A 492 -24.47 10.69 16.09
N LYS A 493 -24.46 10.82 14.75
CA LYS A 493 -24.96 9.80 13.81
C LYS A 493 -23.83 9.00 13.16
N TRP A 494 -22.75 9.66 12.79
CA TRP A 494 -21.54 8.99 12.35
C TRP A 494 -20.33 9.88 12.62
N MET A 495 -19.17 9.25 12.65
CA MET A 495 -17.89 9.90 12.81
C MET A 495 -16.91 9.38 11.77
N ASP A 496 -16.05 10.26 11.29
CA ASP A 496 -15.01 9.94 10.32
C ASP A 496 -13.68 10.52 10.79
N LEU A 497 -12.66 9.66 10.85
CA LEU A 497 -11.31 9.99 11.25
C LEU A 497 -10.38 9.85 10.03
N TYR A 498 -9.53 10.85 9.77
CA TYR A 498 -8.65 10.94 8.59
C TYR A 498 -7.24 11.45 8.89
#